data_AF-A0A2N0LEK2-F1
#
_entry.id   AF-A0A2N0LEK2-F1
#
_cell.length_a   1.000
_cell.length_b   1.000
_cell.length_c   1.000
_cell.angle_alpha   90.00
_cell.angle_beta   90.00
_cell.angle_gamma   90.00
#
_symmetry.space_group_name_H-M   'P 1'
#
loop_
_entity.id
_entity.type
_entity.pdbx_description
1 polymer ?
#
loop_
_entity_poly.entity_id
_entity_poly.type
_entity_poly.pdbx_seq_one_letter_code
_entity_poly.pdbx_strand_id
1 'polypeptide(L)'
;MNVDPIPAGEQYAILKELAGTFILHASVDRVLGLLAKTTGKLDDAAAHFEDALAFCRKADFRPELAWTCCDYADLLIDLSTSSDTTASDNRAKAISLLDESLAISTELGMRPLMERARSRPERLTADH
;
A
#
# COMPACT_ATOMS: atom_id res chain seq x y z
N MET A 1 19.33 13.57 20.56
CA MET A 1 18.22 12.64 20.86
C MET A 1 18.46 11.42 19.98
N ASN A 2 18.89 10.31 20.58
CA ASN A 2 19.31 9.10 19.88
C ASN A 2 18.04 8.38 19.40
N VAL A 3 17.79 8.36 18.09
CA VAL A 3 16.70 7.56 17.52
C VAL A 3 17.30 6.21 17.20
N ASP A 4 17.01 5.21 18.04
CA ASP A 4 17.37 3.84 17.73
C ASP A 4 16.60 3.40 16.47
N PRO A 5 17.28 2.89 15.42
CA PRO A 5 16.62 2.44 14.22
C PRO A 5 15.79 1.17 14.52
N ILE A 6 14.53 1.15 14.05
CA ILE A 6 13.68 -0.04 14.05
C ILE A 6 14.41 -1.16 13.29
N PRO A 7 14.44 -2.42 13.77
CA PRO A 7 15.20 -3.47 13.10
C PRO A 7 14.54 -3.79 11.75
N ALA A 8 15.05 -3.17 10.67
CA ALA A 8 14.71 -3.49 9.29
C ALA A 8 15.24 -4.88 8.86
N GLY A 9 15.60 -5.74 9.81
CA GLY A 9 16.35 -6.97 9.58
C GLY A 9 15.55 -8.00 8.78
N GLU A 10 14.24 -8.08 9.00
CA GLU A 10 13.38 -9.03 8.32
C GLU A 10 13.12 -8.61 6.86
N GLN A 11 12.83 -7.32 6.62
CA GLN A 11 12.73 -6.79 5.26
C GLN A 11 14.08 -6.83 4.52
N TYR A 12 15.18 -6.54 5.23
CA TYR A 12 16.52 -6.59 4.66
C TYR A 12 16.95 -8.01 4.30
N ALA A 13 16.65 -9.01 5.13
CA ALA A 13 16.94 -10.41 4.83
C ALA A 13 16.19 -10.88 3.58
N ILE A 14 14.90 -10.57 3.49
CA ILE A 14 14.06 -10.88 2.32
C ILE A 14 14.60 -10.18 1.06
N LEU A 15 14.99 -8.91 1.15
CA LEU A 15 15.54 -8.17 0.00
C LEU A 15 16.95 -8.64 -0.39
N LYS A 16 17.76 -9.11 0.57
CA LYS A 16 19.08 -9.68 0.32
C LYS A 16 19.01 -11.01 -0.42
N GLU A 17 18.01 -11.85 -0.13
CA GLU A 17 17.76 -13.08 -0.88
C GLU A 17 17.36 -12.82 -2.34
N LEU A 18 16.91 -11.60 -2.64
CA LEU A 18 16.52 -11.16 -3.97
C LEU A 18 17.62 -10.36 -4.68
N ALA A 19 18.82 -10.26 -4.08
CA ALA A 19 19.96 -9.56 -4.66
C ALA A 19 20.34 -10.15 -6.04
N GLY A 20 20.38 -9.30 -7.06
CA GLY A 20 20.65 -9.71 -8.44
C GLY A 20 19.41 -10.15 -9.23
N THR A 21 18.24 -10.26 -8.59
CA THR A 21 16.95 -10.46 -9.28
C THR A 21 16.38 -9.11 -9.70
N PHE A 22 16.08 -8.94 -11.00
CA PHE A 22 15.28 -7.80 -11.47
C PHE A 22 13.85 -7.96 -10.95
N ILE A 23 13.54 -7.42 -9.77
CA ILE A 23 12.14 -7.16 -9.35
C ILE A 23 11.71 -5.88 -10.05
N LEU A 24 11.64 -5.92 -11.38
CA LEU A 24 11.37 -4.75 -12.20
C LEU A 24 9.96 -4.82 -12.76
N HIS A 25 9.00 -4.74 -11.85
CA HIS A 25 7.65 -4.26 -12.12
C HIS A 25 7.11 -3.37 -10.99
N ALA A 26 7.95 -2.98 -10.02
CA ALA A 26 7.56 -2.03 -8.98
C ALA A 26 7.62 -0.60 -9.54
N SER A 27 6.53 0.13 -9.41
CA SER A 27 6.47 1.57 -9.68
C SER A 27 7.39 2.28 -8.69
N VAL A 28 8.28 3.14 -9.21
CA VAL A 28 9.12 4.02 -8.37
C VAL A 28 8.24 4.88 -7.48
N ASP A 29 7.11 5.35 -8.00
CA ASP A 29 6.15 6.13 -7.23
C ASP A 29 5.53 5.30 -6.09
N ARG A 30 5.24 4.01 -6.29
CA ARG A 30 4.79 3.14 -5.18
C ARG A 30 5.85 3.04 -4.08
N VAL A 31 7.12 2.88 -4.46
CA VAL A 31 8.25 2.80 -3.50
C VAL A 31 8.41 4.13 -2.75
N LEU A 32 8.29 5.27 -3.44
CA LEU A 32 8.32 6.59 -2.82
C LEU A 32 7.14 6.78 -1.85
N GLY A 33 5.94 6.32 -2.22
CA GLY A 33 4.76 6.33 -1.36
C GLY A 33 4.96 5.56 -0.06
N LEU A 34 5.53 4.35 -0.14
CA LEU A 34 5.87 3.53 1.03
C LEU A 34 6.91 4.22 1.92
N LEU A 35 7.97 4.77 1.34
CA LEU A 35 9.02 5.45 2.11
C LEU A 35 8.51 6.73 2.78
N ALA A 36 7.72 7.52 2.07
CA ALA A 36 7.07 8.72 2.60
C ALA A 36 6.14 8.37 3.77
N LYS A 37 5.35 7.28 3.64
CA LYS A 37 4.53 6.75 4.73
C LYS A 37 5.37 6.39 5.95
N THR A 38 6.44 5.61 5.78
CA THR A 38 7.33 5.20 6.89
C THR A 38 8.02 6.39 7.57
N THR A 39 8.26 7.47 6.84
CA THR A 39 8.90 8.69 7.36
C THR A 39 7.89 9.75 7.83
N GLY A 40 6.59 9.45 7.84
CA GLY A 40 5.53 10.33 8.34
C GLY A 40 5.11 11.45 7.38
N LYS A 41 5.57 11.45 6.13
CA LYS A 41 5.20 12.42 5.09
C LYS A 41 3.93 11.96 4.38
N LEU A 42 2.81 12.02 5.08
CA LEU A 42 1.57 11.36 4.65
C LEU A 42 0.97 11.97 3.37
N ASP A 43 1.07 13.29 3.18
CA ASP A 43 0.61 13.96 1.96
C ASP A 43 1.45 13.57 0.75
N ASP A 44 2.78 13.59 0.88
CA ASP A 44 3.71 13.12 -0.16
C ASP A 44 3.46 11.65 -0.49
N ALA A 45 3.19 10.82 0.52
CA ALA A 45 2.88 9.41 0.33
C ALA A 45 1.61 9.23 -0.52
N ALA A 46 0.55 9.98 -0.21
CA ALA A 46 -0.68 9.94 -0.98
C ALA A 46 -0.47 10.39 -2.43
N ALA A 47 0.28 11.47 -2.67
CA ALA A 47 0.59 11.95 -4.02
C ALA A 47 1.33 10.89 -4.84
N HIS A 48 2.35 10.27 -4.26
CA HIS A 48 3.11 9.20 -4.91
C HIS A 48 2.26 7.95 -5.21
N PHE A 49 1.34 7.57 -4.32
CA PHE A 49 0.42 6.47 -4.62
C PHE A 49 -0.54 6.81 -5.77
N GLU A 50 -1.05 8.05 -5.85
CA GLU A 50 -1.91 8.47 -6.97
C GLU A 50 -1.18 8.44 -8.31
N ASP A 51 0.08 8.92 -8.34
CA ASP A 51 0.91 8.87 -9.55
C ASP A 51 1.17 7.42 -9.98
N ALA A 52 1.46 6.52 -9.03
CA ALA A 52 1.61 5.09 -9.29
C ALA A 52 0.33 4.47 -9.87
N LEU A 53 -0.85 4.79 -9.32
CA LEU A 53 -2.14 4.30 -9.83
C LEU A 53 -2.40 4.80 -11.25
N ALA A 54 -2.18 6.09 -11.50
CA ALA A 54 -2.36 6.69 -12.82
C ALA A 54 -1.45 6.03 -13.87
N PHE A 55 -0.18 5.81 -13.51
CA PHE A 55 0.77 5.11 -14.37
C PHE A 55 0.33 3.67 -14.65
N CYS A 56 0.02 2.88 -13.62
CA CYS A 56 -0.32 1.48 -13.79
C CYS A 56 -1.60 1.27 -14.61
N ARG A 57 -2.61 2.13 -14.43
CA ARG A 57 -3.84 2.11 -15.23
C ARG A 57 -3.58 2.44 -16.70
N LYS A 58 -2.69 3.39 -16.98
CA LYS A 58 -2.31 3.76 -18.34
C LYS A 58 -1.46 2.68 -19.03
N ALA A 59 -0.58 2.03 -18.28
CA ALA A 59 0.33 1.00 -18.78
C ALA A 59 -0.27 -0.42 -18.79
N ASP A 60 -1.49 -0.59 -18.27
CA ASP A 60 -2.13 -1.88 -18.00
C ASP A 60 -1.25 -2.83 -17.16
N PHE A 61 -0.51 -2.26 -16.20
CA PHE A 61 0.36 -3.01 -15.28
C PHE A 61 -0.43 -3.51 -14.08
N ARG A 62 -1.29 -4.50 -14.35
CA ARG A 62 -2.29 -5.01 -13.41
C ARG A 62 -1.71 -5.55 -12.09
N PRO A 63 -0.62 -6.34 -12.05
CA PRO A 63 -0.05 -6.78 -10.78
C PRO A 63 0.40 -5.62 -9.88
N GLU A 64 1.01 -4.60 -10.48
CA GLU A 64 1.52 -3.43 -9.74
C GLU A 64 0.38 -2.50 -9.29
N LEU A 65 -0.67 -2.38 -10.11
CA LEU A 65 -1.89 -1.70 -9.74
C LEU A 65 -2.48 -2.31 -8.46
N ALA A 66 -2.58 -3.64 -8.39
CA ALA A 66 -3.12 -4.33 -7.21
C ALA A 66 -2.29 -4.06 -5.94
N TRP A 67 -0.96 -4.13 -6.02
CA TRP A 67 -0.09 -3.80 -4.89
C TRP A 67 -0.23 -2.34 -4.46
N THR A 68 -0.25 -1.42 -5.41
CA THR A 68 -0.41 0.02 -5.15
C THR A 68 -1.73 0.31 -4.45
N CYS A 69 -2.83 -0.30 -4.90
CA CYS A 69 -4.14 -0.15 -4.27
C CYS A 69 -4.13 -0.63 -2.82
N CYS A 70 -3.53 -1.80 -2.54
CA CYS A 70 -3.44 -2.33 -1.18
C CYS A 70 -2.56 -1.45 -0.28
N ASP A 71 -1.38 -1.03 -0.74
CA ASP A 71 -0.46 -0.18 0.04
C ASP A 71 -1.07 1.20 0.32
N TYR A 72 -1.79 1.79 -0.65
CA TYR A 72 -2.44 3.08 -0.46
C TYR A 72 -3.66 2.99 0.47
N ALA A 73 -4.46 1.92 0.36
CA ALA A 73 -5.55 1.68 1.31
C ALA A 73 -5.05 1.64 2.75
N ASP A 74 -3.85 1.08 3.00
CA ASP A 74 -3.25 1.05 4.33
C ASP A 74 -2.96 2.44 4.88
N LEU A 75 -2.43 3.32 4.04
CA LEU A 75 -2.20 4.72 4.42
C LEU A 75 -3.52 5.40 4.79
N LEU A 76 -4.57 5.19 3.98
CA LEU A 76 -5.88 5.79 4.22
C LEU A 76 -6.57 5.24 5.46
N ILE A 77 -6.40 3.95 5.77
CA ILE A 77 -6.87 3.35 7.03
C ILE A 77 -6.18 4.03 8.21
N ASP A 78 -4.85 4.14 8.18
CA ASP A 78 -4.08 4.81 9.24
C ASP A 78 -4.54 6.26 9.43
N LEU A 79 -4.75 7.00 8.33
CA LEU A 79 -5.29 8.36 8.34
C LEU A 79 -6.76 8.44 8.82
N SER A 80 -7.56 7.39 8.65
CA SER A 80 -8.96 7.37 9.10
C SER A 80 -9.12 7.10 10.59
N THR A 81 -8.03 6.78 11.30
CA THR A 81 -8.03 6.65 12.77
C THR A 81 -7.87 8.00 13.49
N SER A 82 -7.57 9.08 12.77
CA SER A 82 -7.63 10.44 13.34
C SER A 82 -9.07 10.94 13.36
N SER A 83 -9.44 11.72 14.37
CA SER A 83 -10.77 12.29 14.56
C SER A 83 -11.04 13.51 13.64
N ASP A 84 -10.61 13.43 12.38
CA ASP A 84 -10.78 14.49 11.39
C ASP A 84 -12.00 14.26 10.50
N THR A 85 -12.55 15.33 9.96
CA THR A 85 -13.70 15.30 9.04
C THR A 85 -13.45 14.49 7.77
N THR A 86 -12.19 14.29 7.40
CA THR A 86 -11.74 13.51 6.24
C THR A 86 -11.68 12.00 6.51
N ALA A 87 -11.87 11.55 7.75
CA ALA A 87 -11.75 10.14 8.11
C ALA A 87 -12.78 9.26 7.38
N SER A 88 -14.00 9.76 7.17
CA SER A 88 -15.03 9.05 6.42
C SER A 88 -14.68 8.90 4.93
N ASP A 89 -14.16 9.97 4.32
CA ASP A 89 -13.75 9.97 2.91
C ASP A 89 -12.55 9.05 2.68
N ASN A 90 -11.56 9.10 3.59
CA ASN A 90 -10.40 8.21 3.58
C ASN A 90 -10.81 6.74 3.72
N ARG A 91 -11.76 6.45 4.62
CA ARG A 91 -12.31 5.10 4.79
C ARG A 91 -13.02 4.59 3.53
N ALA A 92 -13.88 5.41 2.92
CA ALA A 92 -14.60 5.02 1.71
C ALA A 92 -13.63 4.73 0.55
N LYS A 93 -12.61 5.57 0.39
CA LYS A 93 -11.57 5.38 -0.61
C LYS A 93 -10.72 4.14 -0.34
N ALA A 94 -10.35 3.88 0.91
CA ALA A 94 -9.61 2.67 1.28
C ALA A 94 -10.37 1.40 0.91
N ILE A 95 -11.68 1.35 1.17
CA ILE A 95 -12.55 0.21 0.80
C ILE A 95 -12.53 0.01 -0.72
N SER A 96 -12.74 1.08 -1.50
CA SER A 96 -12.72 1.00 -2.96
C SER A 96 -11.39 0.47 -3.52
N LEU A 97 -10.26 0.87 -2.93
CA LEU A 97 -8.94 0.41 -3.34
C LEU A 97 -8.70 -1.05 -2.96
N LEU A 98 -9.18 -1.49 -1.79
CA LEU A 98 -9.09 -2.90 -1.38
C LEU A 98 -9.92 -3.81 -2.29
N ASP A 99 -11.09 -3.36 -2.73
CA ASP A 99 -11.92 -4.08 -3.69
C ASP A 99 -11.20 -4.23 -5.05
N GLU A 100 -10.61 -3.14 -5.57
CA GLU A 100 -9.82 -3.17 -6.82
C GLU A 100 -8.61 -4.11 -6.69
N SER A 101 -7.86 -4.02 -5.58
CA SER A 101 -6.75 -4.92 -5.27
C SER A 101 -7.19 -6.38 -5.21
N LEU A 102 -8.32 -6.68 -4.56
CA LEU A 102 -8.82 -8.03 -4.40
C LEU A 102 -9.30 -8.62 -5.74
N ALA A 103 -9.99 -7.82 -6.56
CA ALA A 103 -10.44 -8.24 -7.88
C ALA A 103 -9.26 -8.64 -8.78
N ILE A 104 -8.26 -7.77 -8.91
CA ILE A 104 -7.09 -8.02 -9.75
C ILE A 104 -6.26 -9.19 -9.21
N SER A 105 -6.00 -9.22 -7.90
CA SER A 105 -5.20 -10.30 -7.30
C SER A 105 -5.88 -11.67 -7.41
N THR A 106 -7.22 -11.72 -7.35
CA THR A 106 -7.99 -12.96 -7.54
C THR A 106 -7.88 -13.45 -8.99
N GLU A 107 -8.05 -12.56 -9.97
CA GLU A 107 -7.93 -12.92 -11.38
C GLU A 107 -6.53 -13.45 -11.74
N LEU A 108 -5.49 -12.86 -11.14
CA LEU A 108 -4.09 -13.23 -11.38
C LEU A 108 -3.56 -14.34 -10.46
N GLY A 109 -4.35 -14.83 -9.50
CA GLY A 109 -3.93 -15.87 -8.56
C GLY A 109 -2.85 -15.43 -7.55
N MET A 110 -2.78 -14.13 -7.22
CA MET A 110 -1.78 -13.54 -6.32
C MET A 110 -2.11 -13.78 -4.84
N ARG A 111 -2.00 -15.04 -4.40
CA ARG A 111 -2.42 -15.50 -3.05
C ARG A 111 -1.97 -14.59 -1.88
N PRO A 112 -0.71 -14.14 -1.77
CA PRO A 112 -0.28 -13.31 -0.64
C PRO A 112 -1.01 -11.95 -0.59
N LEU A 113 -1.28 -11.37 -1.76
CA LEU A 113 -1.98 -10.08 -1.87
C LEU A 113 -3.47 -10.23 -1.57
N MET A 114 -4.09 -11.34 -2.00
CA MET A 114 -5.49 -11.64 -1.69
C MET A 114 -5.74 -11.72 -0.18
N GLU A 115 -4.87 -12.43 0.55
CA GLU A 115 -4.95 -12.55 2.01
C GLU A 115 -4.83 -11.19 2.69
N ARG A 116 -3.82 -10.41 2.26
CA ARG A 116 -3.58 -9.07 2.79
C ARG A 116 -4.72 -8.09 2.51
N ALA A 117 -5.34 -8.14 1.34
CA ALA A 117 -6.48 -7.27 1.00
C ALA A 117 -7.74 -7.63 1.82
N ARG A 118 -7.94 -8.91 2.14
CA ARG A 118 -9.09 -9.39 2.91
C ARG A 118 -9.01 -9.09 4.42
N SER A 119 -7.80 -9.04 4.99
CA SER A 119 -7.63 -8.84 6.44
C SER A 119 -7.81 -7.39 6.90
N ARG A 120 -7.95 -6.44 5.97
CA ARG A 120 -7.91 -4.99 6.25
C ARG A 120 -9.27 -4.32 6.44
N PRO A 121 -10.32 -4.68 5.70
CA PRO A 121 -11.67 -4.20 5.98
C PRO A 121 -12.10 -4.52 7.42
N GLU A 122 -11.67 -5.66 7.98
CA GLU A 122 -11.94 -6.05 9.37
C GLU A 122 -11.42 -5.02 10.39
N ARG A 123 -10.30 -4.35 10.08
CA ARG A 123 -9.73 -3.28 10.92
C ARG A 123 -10.55 -1.99 10.90
N LEU A 124 -11.33 -1.76 9.84
CA LEU A 124 -12.25 -0.62 9.73
C LEU A 124 -13.58 -0.87 10.46
N THR A 125 -13.94 -2.13 10.71
CA THR A 125 -15.19 -2.53 11.38
C THR A 125 -15.04 -2.90 12.85
N ALA A 126 -13.83 -3.25 13.30
CA ALA A 126 -13.56 -3.67 14.68
C ALA A 126 -13.52 -2.53 15.72
N ASP A 127 -13.72 -1.29 15.29
CA ASP A 127 -13.66 -0.09 16.15
C ASP A 127 -15.07 0.39 16.56
N HIS A 128 -15.95 -0.53 16.98
CA HIS A 128 -17.29 -0.26 17.52
C HIS A 128 -17.46 -0.85 18.92
#